data_AF-A0AAU9LS39-F1
#
_entry.id   AF-A0AAU9LS39-F1
#
_cell.length_a   1.000
_cell.length_b   1.000
_cell.length_c   1.000
_cell.angle_alpha   90.00
_cell.angle_beta   90.00
_cell.angle_gamma   90.00
#
_symmetry.space_group_name_H-M   'P 1'
#
loop_
_entity.id
_entity.type
_entity.pdbx_description
1 polymer ?
#
loop_
_entity_poly.entity_id
_entity_poly.type
_entity_poly.pdbx_seq_one_letter_code
_entity_poly.pdbx_strand_id
1 'polypeptide(L)'
;MGSEAPKSVVIHVTGFKKFNVFATNPTETLVSNLQSYTEKTGLPLGVSLGSCTILETAGDGALTTLQKVLESSVSNENNFGSKEVVWLHMGLNGGASNFAIERQAVNEATFSCPDELGWQPKRVPIVPEDGGITRIRETGCSIDAILEFLKKMKGYDAMISDDAGRFVCNYVYYHSLRFAEERDRSIALHKPSLSASGILIR
;
A
#
# COMPACT_ATOMS: atom_id res chain seq x y z
N MET A 1 33.23 -2.51 15.99
CA MET A 1 32.58 -1.18 16.03
C MET A 1 32.33 -0.75 14.59
N GLY A 2 31.22 -1.22 14.01
CA GLY A 2 30.75 -0.74 12.70
C GLY A 2 29.33 -0.25 12.93
N SER A 3 29.16 1.04 13.18
CA SER A 3 27.82 1.64 13.17
C SER A 3 27.36 1.66 11.73
N GLU A 4 26.49 0.73 11.34
CA GLU A 4 25.73 0.87 10.10
C GLU A 4 25.05 2.24 10.14
N ALA A 5 25.29 3.06 9.11
CA ALA A 5 24.54 4.29 8.95
C ALA A 5 23.05 3.94 8.90
N PRO A 6 22.16 4.71 9.55
CA PRO A 6 20.74 4.41 9.53
C PRO A 6 20.25 4.36 8.08
N LYS A 7 19.60 3.24 7.71
CA LYS A 7 18.97 3.07 6.40
C LYS A 7 17.95 4.19 6.20
N SER A 8 18.00 4.84 5.04
CA SER A 8 17.02 5.87 4.71
C SER A 8 15.76 5.22 4.17
N VAL A 9 14.61 5.57 4.72
CA VAL A 9 13.30 5.05 4.31
C VAL A 9 12.59 6.10 3.46
N VAL A 10 12.09 5.70 2.30
CA VAL A 10 11.25 6.53 1.43
C VAL A 10 9.85 5.95 1.41
N ILE A 11 8.85 6.75 1.80
CA ILE A 11 7.46 6.33 1.85
C ILE A 11 6.69 6.91 0.67
N HIS A 12 6.12 6.05 -0.16
CA HIS A 12 5.21 6.41 -1.24
C HIS A 12 3.78 6.10 -0.80
N VAL A 13 2.89 7.09 -0.87
CA VAL A 13 1.53 6.98 -0.36
C VAL A 13 0.54 7.05 -1.51
N THR A 14 -0.41 6.13 -1.56
CA THR A 14 -1.52 6.21 -2.51
C THR A 14 -2.86 6.35 -1.83
N GLY A 15 -3.76 7.14 -2.43
CA GLY A 15 -5.17 7.16 -2.08
C GLY A 15 -6.02 6.76 -3.29
N PHE A 16 -7.34 6.78 -3.12
CA PHE A 16 -8.27 6.53 -4.22
C PHE A 16 -9.11 7.76 -4.50
N LYS A 17 -9.48 7.97 -5.77
CA LYS A 17 -10.48 8.98 -6.15
C LYS A 17 -11.82 8.69 -5.47
N LYS A 18 -12.76 9.62 -5.63
CA LYS A 18 -14.17 9.38 -5.29
C LYS A 18 -14.70 8.08 -5.89
N PHE A 19 -15.71 7.53 -5.22
CA PHE A 19 -16.42 6.33 -5.62
C PHE A 19 -17.92 6.55 -5.44
N ASN A 20 -18.72 6.20 -6.43
CA ASN A 20 -20.18 6.28 -6.40
C ASN A 20 -20.67 7.72 -6.09
N VAL A 21 -21.78 7.85 -5.35
CA VAL A 21 -22.41 9.15 -4.99
C VAL A 21 -21.61 10.00 -3.99
N PHE A 22 -20.48 9.51 -3.48
CA PHE A 22 -19.67 10.30 -2.55
C PHE A 22 -18.99 11.43 -3.32
N ALA A 23 -19.23 12.68 -2.88
CA ALA A 23 -18.65 13.86 -3.50
C ALA A 23 -17.11 13.85 -3.44
N THR A 24 -16.55 13.26 -2.37
CA THR A 24 -15.11 13.14 -2.12
C THR A 24 -14.79 11.83 -1.41
N ASN A 25 -13.60 11.27 -1.67
CA ASN A 25 -13.03 10.20 -0.88
C ASN A 25 -12.11 10.81 0.20
N PRO A 26 -12.27 10.48 1.50
CA PRO A 26 -11.38 10.99 2.54
C PRO A 26 -9.89 10.71 2.26
N THR A 27 -9.58 9.57 1.65
CA THR A 27 -8.20 9.21 1.29
C THR A 27 -7.63 10.11 0.19
N GLU A 28 -8.46 10.59 -0.74
CA GLU A 28 -8.06 11.56 -1.77
C GLU A 28 -7.59 12.87 -1.13
N THR A 29 -8.37 13.37 -0.17
CA THR A 29 -8.06 14.62 0.54
C THR A 29 -6.83 14.44 1.43
N LEU A 30 -6.75 13.34 2.17
CA LEU A 30 -5.65 13.04 3.08
C LEU A 30 -4.32 12.93 2.33
N VAL A 31 -4.27 12.14 1.25
CA VAL A 31 -3.04 11.89 0.49
C VAL A 31 -2.60 13.13 -0.29
N SER A 32 -3.55 13.90 -0.85
CA SER A 32 -3.23 15.16 -1.56
C SER A 32 -2.61 16.22 -0.64
N ASN A 33 -3.04 16.27 0.63
CA ASN A 33 -2.54 17.24 1.60
C ASN A 33 -1.26 16.77 2.31
N LEU A 34 -0.89 15.50 2.18
CA LEU A 34 0.20 14.89 2.96
C LEU A 34 1.55 15.55 2.70
N GLN A 35 1.85 15.91 1.44
CA GLN A 35 3.09 16.59 1.10
C GLN A 35 3.24 17.90 1.86
N SER A 36 2.27 18.82 1.72
CA SER A 36 2.27 20.10 2.42
C SER A 36 2.23 19.96 3.94
N TYR A 37 1.62 18.88 4.46
CA TYR A 37 1.67 18.58 5.88
C TYR A 37 3.09 18.23 6.32
N THR A 38 3.75 17.29 5.64
CA THR A 38 5.13 16.85 5.97
C THR A 38 6.17 17.96 5.80
N GLU A 39 5.99 18.87 4.84
CA GLU A 39 6.84 20.04 4.69
C GLU A 39 6.74 21.01 5.88
N LYS A 40 5.55 21.10 6.50
CA LYS A 40 5.30 21.97 7.65
C LYS A 40 5.71 21.33 8.98
N THR A 41 5.43 20.03 9.15
CA THR A 41 5.64 19.33 10.43
C THR A 41 6.99 18.62 10.51
N GLY A 42 7.63 18.40 9.36
CA GLY A 42 8.83 17.57 9.25
C GLY A 42 8.53 16.08 9.33
N LEU A 43 9.51 15.28 8.94
CA LEU A 43 9.51 13.82 9.11
C LEU A 43 10.66 13.42 10.04
N PRO A 44 10.57 12.25 10.70
CA PRO A 44 11.68 11.72 11.48
C PRO A 44 12.96 11.61 10.66
N LEU A 45 14.12 11.75 11.33
CA LEU A 45 15.42 11.65 10.69
C LEU A 45 15.57 10.31 9.95
N GLY A 46 16.00 10.37 8.68
CA GLY A 46 16.16 9.19 7.82
C GLY A 46 14.89 8.76 7.09
N VAL A 47 13.73 9.39 7.35
CA VAL A 47 12.48 9.14 6.63
C VAL A 47 12.18 10.30 5.70
N SER A 48 11.86 10.00 4.45
CA SER A 48 11.36 10.98 3.49
C SER A 48 10.06 10.53 2.83
N LEU A 49 9.25 11.50 2.41
CA LEU A 49 8.08 11.26 1.58
C LEU A 49 8.53 11.22 0.12
N GLY A 50 8.19 10.14 -0.58
CA GLY A 50 8.43 9.96 -2.00
C GLY A 50 7.34 10.62 -2.84
N SER A 51 6.36 9.82 -3.27
CA SER A 51 5.20 10.31 -4.03
C SER A 51 3.90 10.18 -3.24
N CYS A 52 3.01 11.15 -3.40
CA CYS A 52 1.59 11.04 -3.04
C CYS A 52 0.78 10.90 -4.33
N THR A 53 0.10 9.77 -4.53
CA THR A 53 -0.59 9.48 -5.80
C THR A 53 -2.03 9.05 -5.57
N ILE A 54 -2.96 9.67 -6.31
CA ILE A 54 -4.36 9.28 -6.27
C ILE A 54 -4.64 8.31 -7.43
N LEU A 55 -5.08 7.10 -7.09
CA LEU A 55 -5.46 6.05 -8.02
C LEU A 55 -6.94 6.17 -8.41
N GLU A 56 -7.28 5.75 -9.62
CA GLU A 56 -8.69 5.52 -9.98
C GLU A 56 -9.31 4.51 -9.03
N THR A 57 -10.58 4.69 -8.66
CA THR A 57 -11.33 3.65 -7.94
C THR A 57 -11.87 2.63 -8.93
N ALA A 58 -10.97 2.06 -9.73
CA ALA A 58 -11.23 1.05 -10.73
C ALA A 58 -10.06 0.07 -10.76
N GLY A 59 -10.36 -1.23 -10.80
CA GLY A 59 -9.34 -2.28 -10.65
C GLY A 59 -8.26 -2.16 -11.74
N ASP A 60 -8.63 -2.49 -12.97
CA ASP A 60 -7.73 -2.36 -14.13
C ASP A 60 -7.35 -0.90 -14.44
N GLY A 61 -8.28 0.04 -14.19
CA GLY A 61 -8.05 1.47 -14.38
C GLY A 61 -6.93 2.04 -13.51
N ALA A 62 -6.70 1.48 -12.32
CA ALA A 62 -5.63 1.90 -11.41
C ALA A 62 -4.26 1.32 -11.77
N LEU A 63 -4.19 0.20 -12.51
CA LEU A 63 -2.95 -0.58 -12.68
C LEU A 63 -1.83 0.20 -13.36
N THR A 64 -2.13 0.94 -14.42
CA THR A 64 -1.10 1.70 -15.15
C THR A 64 -0.44 2.74 -14.24
N THR A 65 -1.23 3.43 -13.42
CA THR A 65 -0.72 4.43 -12.48
C THR A 65 0.03 3.76 -11.32
N LEU A 66 -0.52 2.67 -10.79
CA LEU A 66 0.13 1.88 -9.74
C LEU A 66 1.51 1.39 -10.20
N GLN A 67 1.61 0.74 -11.36
CA GLN A 67 2.87 0.24 -11.91
C GLN A 67 3.90 1.37 -12.07
N LYS A 68 3.51 2.53 -12.59
CA LYS A 68 4.39 3.70 -12.69
C LYS A 68 4.92 4.16 -11.33
N VAL A 69 4.07 4.17 -10.29
CA VAL A 69 4.49 4.52 -8.91
C VAL A 69 5.50 3.48 -8.40
N LEU A 70 5.19 2.20 -8.52
CA LEU A 70 6.05 1.11 -8.05
C LEU A 70 7.41 1.12 -8.77
N GLU A 71 7.41 1.19 -10.10
CA GLU A 71 8.63 1.20 -10.91
C GLU A 71 9.50 2.44 -10.70
N SER A 72 8.89 3.63 -10.61
CA SER A 72 9.63 4.87 -10.38
C SER A 72 10.24 4.96 -8.97
N SER A 73 9.57 4.38 -7.98
CA SER A 73 10.08 4.34 -6.60
C SER A 73 11.37 3.52 -6.48
N VAL A 74 11.49 2.41 -7.23
CA VAL A 74 12.66 1.53 -7.20
C VAL A 74 13.76 2.00 -8.17
N SER A 75 13.40 2.59 -9.31
CA SER A 75 14.40 3.05 -10.30
C SER A 75 15.31 4.18 -9.78
N ASN A 76 14.82 4.95 -8.80
CA ASN A 76 15.57 6.00 -8.11
C ASN A 76 16.60 5.47 -7.09
N GLU A 77 16.64 4.17 -6.82
CA GLU A 77 17.57 3.55 -5.88
C GLU A 77 18.96 3.32 -6.47
N ASN A 78 19.09 3.26 -7.80
CA ASN A 78 20.33 2.93 -8.50
C ASN A 78 21.47 3.94 -8.31
N ASN A 79 21.29 5.01 -7.52
CA ASN A 79 22.30 6.07 -7.41
C ASN A 79 22.94 6.33 -6.03
N PHE A 80 22.37 6.05 -4.85
CA PHE A 80 23.09 6.34 -3.58
C PHE A 80 22.48 5.60 -2.37
N GLY A 81 23.24 4.67 -1.76
CA GLY A 81 22.98 4.08 -0.43
C GLY A 81 21.85 3.05 -0.36
N SER A 82 21.82 2.24 0.71
CA SER A 82 20.72 1.32 1.01
C SER A 82 19.49 2.12 1.43
N LYS A 83 18.62 2.43 0.47
CA LYS A 83 17.30 3.00 0.71
C LYS A 83 16.28 1.87 0.84
N GLU A 84 15.28 2.07 1.69
CA GLU A 84 14.18 1.15 1.89
C GLU A 84 12.90 1.85 1.39
N VAL A 85 12.18 1.21 0.48
CA VAL A 85 10.94 1.76 -0.09
C VAL A 85 9.74 1.14 0.61
N VAL A 86 8.84 1.99 1.10
CA VAL A 86 7.56 1.58 1.67
C VAL A 86 6.43 2.16 0.84
N TRP A 87 5.52 1.31 0.36
CA TRP A 87 4.27 1.72 -0.28
C TRP A 87 3.13 1.64 0.73
N LEU A 88 2.55 2.79 1.07
CA LEU A 88 1.39 2.89 1.93
C LEU A 88 0.15 3.19 1.09
N HIS A 89 -0.73 2.21 0.96
CA HIS A 89 -2.02 2.36 0.31
C HIS A 89 -3.08 2.74 1.36
N MET A 90 -3.79 3.83 1.11
CA MET A 90 -4.90 4.29 1.95
C MET A 90 -6.21 4.00 1.22
N GLY A 91 -7.07 3.20 1.85
CA GLY A 91 -8.42 2.89 1.39
C GLY A 91 -9.48 3.47 2.32
N LEU A 92 -10.73 3.47 1.87
CA LEU A 92 -11.88 3.84 2.69
C LEU A 92 -12.69 2.58 3.00
N ASN A 93 -12.92 2.29 4.28
CA ASN A 93 -13.95 1.35 4.71
C ASN A 93 -15.12 2.09 5.39
N GLY A 94 -16.17 2.39 4.61
CA GLY A 94 -17.32 3.17 5.10
C GLY A 94 -18.13 2.52 6.23
N GLY A 95 -17.91 1.24 6.52
CA GLY A 95 -18.57 0.53 7.62
C GLY A 95 -17.71 0.40 8.88
N ALA A 96 -16.44 0.83 8.86
CA ALA A 96 -15.54 0.69 9.99
C ALA A 96 -15.60 1.92 10.92
N SER A 97 -15.49 1.67 12.23
CA SER A 97 -15.31 2.71 13.24
C SER A 97 -13.84 3.02 13.52
N ASN A 98 -12.94 2.13 13.06
CA ASN A 98 -11.53 2.08 13.44
C ASN A 98 -10.66 1.88 12.19
N PHE A 99 -9.39 2.28 12.25
CA PHE A 99 -8.43 1.99 11.20
C PHE A 99 -8.13 0.49 11.12
N ALA A 100 -8.18 -0.08 9.93
CA ALA A 100 -7.80 -1.47 9.69
C ALA A 100 -6.44 -1.52 8.98
N ILE A 101 -5.41 -2.07 9.64
CA ILE A 101 -4.11 -2.36 9.03
C ILE A 101 -4.19 -3.75 8.41
N GLU A 102 -4.17 -3.83 7.09
CA GLU A 102 -4.33 -5.09 6.37
C GLU A 102 -3.03 -5.89 6.36
N ARG A 103 -3.05 -7.08 6.96
CA ARG A 103 -1.92 -8.02 6.93
C ARG A 103 -1.73 -8.62 5.54
N GLN A 104 -2.82 -8.83 4.81
CA GLN A 104 -2.81 -9.65 3.61
C GLN A 104 -3.76 -9.16 2.52
N ALA A 105 -3.45 -9.56 1.29
CA ALA A 105 -4.32 -9.45 0.12
C ALA A 105 -4.63 -10.85 -0.44
N VAL A 106 -5.81 -11.01 -0.99
CA VAL A 106 -6.27 -12.28 -1.57
C VAL A 106 -6.37 -12.14 -3.08
N ASN A 107 -5.97 -13.17 -3.84
CA ASN A 107 -5.95 -13.22 -5.31
C ASN A 107 -7.36 -13.33 -5.91
N GLU A 108 -8.31 -12.55 -5.42
CA GLU A 108 -9.70 -12.62 -5.83
C GLU A 108 -10.27 -11.23 -6.07
N ALA A 109 -10.83 -11.07 -7.27
CA ALA A 109 -11.68 -9.96 -7.65
C ALA A 109 -13.15 -10.44 -7.68
N THR A 110 -13.89 -10.05 -6.64
CA THR A 110 -15.34 -10.30 -6.51
C THR A 110 -16.00 -9.00 -6.05
N PHE A 111 -16.32 -8.14 -7.00
CA PHE A 111 -16.75 -6.77 -6.74
C PHE A 111 -18.25 -6.75 -6.43
N SER A 112 -18.62 -6.26 -5.23
CA SER A 112 -20.03 -6.22 -4.76
C SER A 112 -20.90 -5.26 -5.59
N CYS A 113 -20.27 -4.26 -6.22
CA CYS A 113 -20.86 -3.31 -7.15
C CYS A 113 -19.84 -2.99 -8.26
N PRO A 114 -20.26 -2.43 -9.40
CA PRO A 114 -19.32 -1.97 -10.42
C PRO A 114 -18.34 -0.94 -9.85
N ASP A 115 -17.11 -0.99 -10.33
CA ASP A 115 -16.13 0.07 -10.08
C ASP A 115 -16.46 1.34 -10.89
N GLU A 116 -15.66 2.40 -10.76
CA GLU A 116 -15.92 3.68 -11.44
C GLU A 116 -15.90 3.58 -12.98
N LEU A 117 -15.29 2.52 -13.54
CA LEU A 117 -15.27 2.26 -14.98
C LEU A 117 -16.31 1.21 -15.40
N GLY A 118 -17.18 0.79 -14.47
CA GLY A 118 -18.26 -0.15 -14.72
C GLY A 118 -17.84 -1.61 -14.67
N TRP A 119 -16.61 -1.93 -14.27
CA TRP A 119 -16.15 -3.31 -14.18
C TRP A 119 -16.64 -3.96 -12.88
N GLN A 120 -17.25 -5.14 -12.99
CA GLN A 120 -17.77 -5.90 -11.85
C GLN A 120 -17.41 -7.39 -11.96
N PRO A 121 -16.15 -7.77 -11.72
CA PRO A 121 -15.71 -9.16 -11.76
C PRO A 121 -16.38 -9.98 -10.64
N LYS A 122 -16.58 -11.27 -10.91
CA LYS A 122 -17.13 -12.23 -9.95
C LYS A 122 -16.26 -13.48 -9.92
N ARG A 123 -15.56 -13.71 -8.80
CA ARG A 123 -14.68 -14.88 -8.57
C ARG A 123 -13.58 -15.02 -9.63
N VAL A 124 -13.00 -13.90 -10.04
CA VAL A 124 -11.90 -13.86 -11.02
C VAL A 124 -10.58 -13.74 -10.27
N PRO A 125 -9.52 -14.50 -10.63
CA PRO A 125 -8.20 -14.28 -10.05
C PRO A 125 -7.65 -12.92 -10.47
N ILE A 126 -7.05 -12.18 -9.54
CA ILE A 126 -6.41 -10.88 -9.83
C ILE A 126 -5.22 -11.09 -10.76
N VAL A 127 -4.38 -12.08 -10.43
CA VAL A 127 -3.26 -12.55 -11.24
C VAL A 127 -3.46 -14.04 -11.51
N PRO A 128 -3.90 -14.43 -12.72
CA PRO A 128 -4.10 -15.84 -13.07
C PRO A 128 -2.84 -16.70 -12.90
N GLU A 129 -1.66 -16.12 -13.12
CA GLU A 129 -0.36 -16.80 -13.02
C GLU A 129 -0.01 -17.22 -11.58
N ASP A 130 -0.59 -16.55 -10.58
CA ASP A 130 -0.36 -16.83 -9.16
C ASP A 130 -1.20 -18.01 -8.63
N GLY A 131 -2.06 -18.58 -9.48
CA GLY A 131 -2.90 -19.73 -9.18
C GLY A 131 -4.34 -19.36 -8.81
N GLY A 132 -4.95 -20.14 -7.92
CA GLY A 132 -6.36 -20.03 -7.58
C GLY A 132 -6.72 -18.75 -6.81
N ILE A 133 -8.02 -18.44 -6.78
CA ILE A 133 -8.57 -17.23 -6.13
C ILE A 133 -8.34 -17.15 -4.61
N THR A 134 -8.03 -18.28 -3.98
CA THR A 134 -7.74 -18.35 -2.53
C THR A 134 -6.27 -18.07 -2.21
N ARG A 135 -5.42 -17.80 -3.22
CA ARG A 135 -4.02 -17.46 -2.99
C ARG A 135 -3.92 -16.16 -2.20
N ILE A 136 -3.09 -16.16 -1.17
CA ILE A 136 -2.86 -15.01 -0.28
C ILE A 136 -1.43 -14.51 -0.47
N ARG A 137 -1.25 -13.19 -0.33
CA ARG A 137 0.05 -12.51 -0.19
C ARG A 137 0.01 -11.68 1.08
N GLU A 138 1.07 -11.73 1.87
CA GLU A 138 1.19 -11.02 3.14
C GLU A 138 2.22 -9.89 3.04
N THR A 139 2.03 -8.83 3.84
CA THR A 139 3.02 -7.75 3.93
C THR A 139 4.29 -8.19 4.64
N GLY A 140 5.45 -7.72 4.17
CA GLY A 140 6.72 -7.84 4.87
C GLY A 140 6.90 -6.84 6.03
N CYS A 141 5.98 -5.87 6.17
CA CYS A 141 6.06 -4.85 7.22
C CYS A 141 5.66 -5.38 8.60
N SER A 142 6.28 -4.82 9.64
CA SER A 142 5.89 -5.09 11.03
C SER A 142 4.60 -4.35 11.40
N ILE A 143 3.46 -4.94 11.03
CA ILE A 143 2.13 -4.37 11.30
C ILE A 143 1.81 -4.27 12.80
N ASP A 144 2.38 -5.15 13.63
CA ASP A 144 2.23 -5.09 15.08
C ASP A 144 2.91 -3.83 15.65
N ALA A 145 4.08 -3.45 15.13
CA ALA A 145 4.75 -2.21 15.54
C ALA A 145 3.94 -0.96 15.14
N ILE A 146 3.31 -0.98 13.96
CA ILE A 146 2.41 0.10 13.51
C ILE A 146 1.18 0.17 14.41
N LEU A 147 0.57 -0.97 14.73
CA LEU A 147 -0.58 -1.05 15.63
C LEU A 147 -0.26 -0.50 17.02
N GLU A 148 0.86 -0.92 17.61
CA GLU A 148 1.32 -0.41 18.91
C GLU A 148 1.57 1.10 18.88
N PHE A 149 2.14 1.60 17.79
CA PHE A 149 2.37 3.03 17.61
C PHE A 149 1.06 3.82 17.54
N LEU A 150 0.09 3.36 16.73
CA LEU A 150 -1.22 4.01 16.62
C LEU A 150 -1.98 3.98 17.95
N LYS A 151 -1.95 2.86 18.69
CA LYS A 151 -2.61 2.75 20.00
C LYS A 151 -2.02 3.68 21.07
N LYS A 152 -0.75 4.09 20.95
CA LYS A 152 -0.13 5.07 21.85
C LYS A 152 -0.63 6.50 21.58
N MET A 153 -1.19 6.77 20.40
CA MET A 153 -1.74 8.07 20.06
C MET A 153 -3.16 8.20 20.62
N LYS A 154 -3.45 9.33 21.28
CA LYS A 154 -4.80 9.61 21.78
C LYS A 154 -5.77 9.81 20.60
N GLY A 155 -6.87 9.07 20.61
CA GLY A 155 -7.97 9.22 19.63
C GLY A 155 -7.84 8.37 18.37
N TYR A 156 -6.85 7.47 18.30
CA TYR A 156 -6.71 6.52 17.19
C TYR A 156 -7.03 5.11 17.68
N ASP A 157 -8.14 4.56 17.20
CA ASP A 157 -8.44 3.14 17.36
C ASP A 157 -8.05 2.41 16.07
N ALA A 158 -7.22 1.38 16.20
CA ALA A 158 -6.68 0.64 15.08
C ALA A 158 -6.66 -0.86 15.41
N MET A 159 -6.84 -1.69 14.39
CA MET A 159 -6.78 -3.13 14.47
C MET A 159 -6.03 -3.71 13.27
N ILE A 160 -5.47 -4.91 13.44
CA ILE A 160 -5.00 -5.70 12.31
C ILE A 160 -6.19 -6.41 11.69
N SER A 161 -6.26 -6.40 10.36
CA SER A 161 -7.27 -7.06 9.55
C SER A 161 -6.62 -8.07 8.62
N ASP A 162 -7.25 -9.24 8.49
CA ASP A 162 -6.84 -10.30 7.57
C ASP A 162 -7.72 -10.32 6.30
N ASP A 163 -8.62 -9.34 6.13
CA ASP A 163 -9.49 -9.28 4.96
C ASP A 163 -9.66 -7.86 4.43
N ALA A 164 -8.84 -7.51 3.43
CA ALA A 164 -8.96 -6.27 2.67
C ALA A 164 -10.23 -6.19 1.80
N GLY A 165 -11.13 -7.18 1.90
CA GLY A 165 -12.31 -7.34 1.04
C GLY A 165 -11.93 -7.91 -0.32
N ARG A 166 -12.84 -7.79 -1.29
CA ARG A 166 -12.65 -8.29 -2.67
C ARG A 166 -12.87 -7.21 -3.72
N PHE A 167 -12.69 -5.95 -3.34
CA PHE A 167 -12.87 -4.78 -4.20
C PHE A 167 -11.52 -4.16 -4.61
N VAL A 168 -11.53 -2.93 -5.15
CA VAL A 168 -10.37 -2.25 -5.71
C VAL A 168 -9.19 -2.11 -4.73
N CYS A 169 -9.44 -1.92 -3.42
CA CYS A 169 -8.36 -1.85 -2.42
C CYS A 169 -7.55 -3.16 -2.36
N ASN A 170 -8.23 -4.31 -2.25
CA ASN A 170 -7.59 -5.62 -2.30
C ASN A 170 -6.90 -5.86 -3.64
N TYR A 171 -7.53 -5.43 -4.75
CA TYR A 171 -6.97 -5.54 -6.09
C TYR A 171 -5.60 -4.86 -6.21
N VAL A 172 -5.53 -3.58 -5.87
CA VAL A 172 -4.30 -2.78 -5.87
C VAL A 172 -3.27 -3.35 -4.89
N TYR A 173 -3.71 -3.72 -3.69
CA TYR A 173 -2.81 -4.23 -2.65
C TYR A 173 -2.15 -5.55 -3.08
N TYR A 174 -2.91 -6.45 -3.71
CA TYR A 174 -2.38 -7.71 -4.23
C TYR A 174 -1.28 -7.50 -5.27
N HIS A 175 -1.49 -6.57 -6.23
CA HIS A 175 -0.47 -6.23 -7.23
C HIS A 175 0.78 -5.61 -6.60
N SER A 176 0.62 -4.75 -5.60
CA SER A 176 1.73 -4.13 -4.86
C SER A 176 2.57 -5.17 -4.10
N LEU A 177 1.92 -6.09 -3.36
CA LEU A 177 2.61 -7.18 -2.66
C LEU A 177 3.32 -8.13 -3.63
N ARG A 178 2.68 -8.47 -4.76
CA ARG A 178 3.33 -9.26 -5.80
C ARG A 178 4.59 -8.58 -6.32
N PHE A 179 4.52 -7.29 -6.63
CA PHE A 179 5.68 -6.52 -7.10
C PHE A 179 6.81 -6.49 -6.06
N ALA A 180 6.48 -6.31 -4.77
CA ALA A 180 7.43 -6.35 -3.67
C ALA A 180 8.18 -7.69 -3.60
N GLU A 181 7.44 -8.80 -3.60
CA GLU A 181 8.01 -10.15 -3.54
C GLU A 181 8.93 -10.47 -4.73
N GLU A 182 8.57 -10.05 -5.94
CA GLU A 182 9.40 -10.29 -7.13
C GLU A 182 10.78 -9.60 -7.03
N ARG A 183 10.87 -8.49 -6.30
CA ARG A 183 12.13 -7.75 -6.11
C ARG A 183 12.98 -8.32 -4.99
N ASP A 184 12.36 -8.78 -3.89
CA ASP A 184 13.06 -9.53 -2.83
C ASP A 184 13.61 -10.89 -3.32
N ARG A 185 13.04 -11.46 -4.39
CA ARG A 185 13.49 -12.73 -4.98
C ARG A 185 14.70 -12.63 -5.93
N SER A 186 15.22 -11.43 -6.20
CA SER A 186 16.29 -11.23 -7.19
C SER A 186 17.73 -11.45 -6.69
N ILE A 187 17.97 -11.71 -5.40
CA ILE A 187 19.31 -12.05 -4.86
C ILE A 187 19.22 -13.22 -3.87
N ALA A 188 19.41 -14.45 -4.36
CA ALA A 188 19.67 -15.61 -3.52
C ALA A 188 21.17 -15.74 -3.24
N LEU A 189 21.72 -14.89 -2.35
CA LEU A 189 22.89 -15.17 -1.52
C LEU A 189 23.02 -14.09 -0.42
N HIS A 190 22.88 -14.49 0.85
CA HIS A 190 23.00 -13.72 2.10
C HIS A 190 21.85 -12.74 2.47
N LYS A 191 21.01 -13.20 3.41
CA LYS A 191 20.04 -12.52 4.30
C LYS A 191 20.49 -11.11 4.82
N PRO A 192 19.62 -10.21 5.32
CA PRO A 192 18.27 -9.79 4.91
C PRO A 192 18.28 -8.32 4.39
N SER A 193 17.70 -8.07 3.22
CA SER A 193 17.37 -6.72 2.75
C SER A 193 15.89 -6.70 2.40
N LEU A 194 15.07 -5.99 3.19
CA LEU A 194 13.69 -5.66 2.83
C LEU A 194 13.80 -4.64 1.69
N SER A 195 13.67 -5.05 0.43
CA SER A 195 13.91 -4.15 -0.71
C SER A 195 12.64 -3.52 -1.28
N ALA A 196 11.48 -3.81 -0.72
CA ALA A 196 10.33 -2.90 -0.66
C ALA A 196 9.16 -3.59 0.04
N SER A 197 8.18 -2.85 0.56
CA SER A 197 7.00 -3.45 1.18
C SER A 197 5.74 -2.60 1.00
N GLY A 198 4.60 -3.27 0.80
CA GLY A 198 3.29 -2.64 0.73
C GLY A 198 2.50 -2.79 2.02
N ILE A 199 1.80 -1.75 2.48
CA ILE A 199 0.82 -1.79 3.56
C ILE A 199 -0.48 -1.16 3.06
N LEU A 200 -1.64 -1.75 3.37
CA LEU A 200 -2.94 -1.11 3.16
C LEU A 200 -3.57 -0.76 4.51
N ILE A 201 -4.03 0.49 4.64
CA ILE A 201 -4.83 0.97 5.78
C ILE A 201 -6.21 1.40 5.27
N ARG A 202 -7.29 0.83 5.81
CA ARG A 202 -8.68 1.21 5.48
C ARG A 202 -9.43 1.85 6.63
#